data_AF-A0A853V4B2-F1
#
_entry.id   AF-A0A853V4B2-F1
#
_cell.length_a   1.000
_cell.length_b   1.000
_cell.length_c   1.000
_cell.angle_alpha   90.00
_cell.angle_beta   90.00
_cell.angle_gamma   90.00
#
_symmetry.space_group_name_H-M   'P 1'
#
loop_
_entity.id
_entity.type
_entity.pdbx_description
1 polymer ?
#
loop_
_entity_poly.entity_id
_entity_poly.type
_entity_poly.pdbx_seq_one_letter_code
_entity_poly.pdbx_strand_id
1 'polypeptide(L)'
;KDFGVSKKEYVDSFFRLCDLYDDLNAIFIKYGQEPFGTCEFDFTIEGNLNVSFEYIDWKASNFSPSEKFDYYRYKKFGILPKFQYQIDDLHAVEKYVKESQEK
;
A
#
# COMPACT_ATOMS: atom_id res chain seq x y z
N LYS A 1 12.75 19.05 -5.91
CA LYS A 1 13.88 18.92 -4.95
C LYS A 1 14.92 18.04 -5.60
N ASP A 2 16.18 18.43 -5.52
CA ASP A 2 17.29 17.55 -5.90
C ASP A 2 17.60 16.66 -4.69
N PHE A 3 17.56 15.35 -4.88
CA PHE A 3 17.78 14.37 -3.82
C PHE A 3 19.25 13.91 -3.76
N GLY A 4 20.14 14.55 -4.53
CA GLY A 4 21.55 14.17 -4.60
C GLY A 4 21.79 12.85 -5.35
N VAL A 5 20.80 12.39 -6.12
CA VAL A 5 20.85 11.20 -6.97
C VAL A 5 20.27 11.53 -8.34
N SER A 6 20.80 10.91 -9.38
CA SER A 6 20.26 11.06 -10.73
C SER A 6 18.85 10.45 -10.83
N LYS A 7 18.06 10.94 -11.79
CA LYS A 7 16.75 10.35 -12.10
C LYS A 7 16.86 8.86 -12.41
N LYS A 8 17.93 8.44 -13.08
CA LYS A 8 18.16 7.04 -13.41
C LYS A 8 18.36 6.19 -12.15
N GLU A 9 19.26 6.60 -11.25
CA GLU A 9 19.50 5.89 -10.00
C GLU A 9 18.24 5.78 -9.14
N TYR A 10 17.44 6.86 -9.09
CA TYR A 10 16.15 6.84 -8.39
C TYR A 10 15.19 5.80 -8.99
N VAL A 11 15.02 5.81 -10.32
CA VAL A 11 14.11 4.90 -11.01
C VAL A 11 14.58 3.45 -10.88
N ASP A 12 15.87 3.18 -11.06
CA ASP A 12 16.45 1.85 -10.90
C ASP A 12 16.22 1.32 -9.46
N SER A 13 16.40 2.17 -8.45
CA SER A 13 16.13 1.81 -7.04
C SER A 13 14.65 1.56 -6.77
N PHE A 14 13.76 2.36 -7.36
CA PHE A 14 12.31 2.20 -7.23
C PHE A 14 11.83 0.86 -7.82
N PHE A 15 12.26 0.52 -9.04
CA PHE A 15 11.89 -0.77 -9.64
C PHE A 15 12.48 -1.94 -8.86
N ARG A 16 13.73 -1.81 -8.36
CA ARG A 16 14.33 -2.82 -7.50
C ARG A 16 13.52 -3.05 -6.23
N LEU A 17 12.94 -1.99 -5.65
CA LEU A 17 12.06 -2.12 -4.49
C LEU A 17 10.79 -2.90 -4.86
N CYS A 18 10.15 -2.60 -5.99
CA CYS A 18 8.98 -3.36 -6.47
C CYS A 18 9.29 -4.85 -6.64
N ASP A 19 10.42 -5.19 -7.27
CA ASP A 19 10.84 -6.59 -7.44
C ASP A 19 11.01 -7.31 -6.10
N LEU A 20 11.60 -6.63 -5.11
CA LEU A 20 11.79 -7.19 -3.77
C LEU A 20 10.47 -7.43 -3.03
N TYR A 21 9.44 -6.61 -3.28
CA TYR A 21 8.10 -6.84 -2.73
C TYR A 21 7.44 -8.08 -3.35
N ASP A 22 7.58 -8.27 -4.66
CA ASP A 22 7.08 -9.46 -5.35
C ASP A 22 7.81 -10.73 -4.86
N ASP A 23 9.13 -10.66 -4.71
CA ASP A 23 9.95 -11.74 -4.14
C ASP A 23 9.51 -12.09 -2.71
N LEU A 24 9.24 -11.08 -1.87
CA LEU A 24 8.74 -11.29 -0.51
C LEU A 24 7.38 -11.99 -0.50
N ASN A 25 6.47 -11.61 -1.39
CA ASN A 25 5.17 -12.27 -1.52
C ASN A 25 5.31 -13.73 -1.98
N ALA A 26 6.21 -14.00 -2.93
CA ALA A 26 6.51 -15.35 -3.38
C ALA A 26 7.08 -16.25 -2.27
N ILE A 27 7.84 -15.68 -1.33
CA ILE A 27 8.33 -16.39 -0.14
C ILE A 27 7.17 -16.88 0.73
N PHE A 28 6.14 -16.06 0.97
CA PHE A 28 4.96 -16.47 1.76
C PHE A 28 4.31 -17.72 1.14
N ILE A 29 4.05 -17.67 -0.17
CA ILE A 29 3.45 -18.79 -0.93
C ILE A 29 4.32 -20.05 -0.82
N LYS A 30 5.65 -19.91 -1.00
CA LYS A 30 6.59 -21.04 -0.92
C LYS A 30 6.52 -21.76 0.42
N TYR A 31 6.29 -21.05 1.51
CA TYR A 31 6.17 -21.60 2.86
C TYR A 31 4.73 -21.90 3.27
N GLY A 32 3.79 -21.96 2.31
CA GLY A 32 2.39 -22.32 2.56
C GLY A 32 1.59 -21.26 3.31
N GLN A 33 2.08 -20.02 3.35
CA GLN A 33 1.33 -18.87 3.88
C GLN A 33 0.50 -18.23 2.78
N GLU A 34 -0.62 -17.61 3.17
CA GLU A 34 -1.42 -16.81 2.26
C GLU A 34 -0.60 -15.60 1.77
N PRO A 35 -0.61 -15.30 0.46
CA PRO A 35 0.03 -14.09 -0.04
C PRO A 35 -0.68 -12.85 0.51
N PHE A 36 0.08 -11.92 1.07
CA PHE A 36 -0.47 -10.63 1.50
C PHE A 36 -0.94 -9.79 0.30
N GLY A 37 -1.97 -8.98 0.49
CA GLY A 37 -2.42 -8.00 -0.50
C GLY A 37 -1.58 -6.72 -0.46
N THR A 38 -1.32 -6.21 0.73
CA THR A 38 -0.45 -5.03 0.98
C THR A 38 0.45 -5.26 2.19
N CYS A 39 1.61 -4.62 2.21
CA CYS A 39 2.56 -4.67 3.32
C CYS A 39 3.11 -3.27 3.61
N GLU A 40 3.20 -2.91 4.89
CA GLU A 40 3.75 -1.63 5.36
C GLU A 40 5.01 -1.87 6.18
N PHE A 41 6.05 -1.08 5.91
CA PHE A 41 7.33 -1.07 6.62
C PHE A 41 7.48 0.28 7.32
N ASP A 42 7.29 0.28 8.63
CA ASP A 42 7.37 1.47 9.48
C ASP A 42 8.72 1.49 10.22
N PHE A 43 9.63 2.35 9.76
CA PHE A 43 10.92 2.58 10.43
C PHE A 43 10.78 3.68 11.49
N THR A 44 11.12 3.37 12.74
CA THR A 44 11.17 4.37 13.81
C THR A 44 12.46 5.18 13.74
N ILE A 45 12.46 6.36 14.36
CA ILE A 45 13.66 7.21 14.47
C ILE A 45 14.78 6.50 15.24
N GLU A 46 14.44 5.58 16.14
CA GLU A 46 15.39 4.75 16.89
C GLU A 46 15.98 3.60 16.06
N GLY A 47 15.52 3.41 14.81
CA GLY A 47 15.98 2.36 13.92
C GLY A 47 15.25 1.03 14.07
N ASN A 48 14.13 0.98 14.80
CA ASN A 48 13.29 -0.21 14.89
C ASN A 48 12.42 -0.32 13.63
N LEU A 49 12.21 -1.55 13.15
CA LEU A 49 11.32 -1.84 12.04
C LEU A 49 10.04 -2.52 12.56
N ASN A 50 8.90 -1.90 12.28
CA ASN A 50 7.59 -2.53 12.43
C ASN A 50 7.09 -2.92 11.04
N VAL A 51 6.59 -4.16 10.90
CA VAL A 51 6.04 -4.66 9.65
C VAL A 51 4.59 -5.09 9.87
N SER A 52 3.70 -4.65 8.99
CA SER A 52 2.31 -5.11 8.98
C SER A 52 1.96 -5.68 7.60
N PHE A 53 1.05 -6.65 7.60
CA PHE A 53 0.54 -7.29 6.40
C PHE A 53 -0.99 -7.22 6.41
N GLU A 54 -1.57 -6.85 5.27
CA GLU A 54 -3.02 -6.82 5.08
C GLU A 54 -3.40 -7.71 3.89
N TYR A 55 -4.53 -8.38 3.99
CA TYR A 55 -4.99 -9.40 3.05
C TYR A 55 -6.19 -8.93 2.21
N ILE A 56 -6.33 -7.61 2.04
CA ILE A 56 -7.36 -7.03 1.18
C ILE A 56 -6.99 -7.35 -0.28
N ASP A 57 -7.93 -7.95 -1.03
CA ASP A 57 -7.72 -8.28 -2.44
C ASP A 57 -7.89 -7.06 -3.37
N TRP A 58 -6.94 -6.14 -3.28
CA TRP A 58 -6.94 -4.94 -4.11
C TRP A 58 -6.91 -5.22 -5.62
N LYS A 59 -6.54 -6.43 -6.05
CA LYS A 59 -6.55 -6.85 -7.47
C LYS A 59 -7.97 -7.15 -7.95
N ALA A 60 -8.84 -7.65 -7.07
CA ALA A 60 -10.26 -7.85 -7.38
C ALA A 60 -11.09 -6.55 -7.35
N SER A 61 -10.53 -5.47 -6.79
CA SER A 61 -11.17 -4.15 -6.80
C SER A 61 -10.97 -3.40 -8.12
N ASN A 62 -11.91 -2.52 -8.46
CA ASN A 62 -11.80 -1.60 -9.60
C ASN A 62 -11.25 -0.22 -9.22
N PHE A 63 -10.75 -0.05 -7.99
CA PHE A 63 -10.22 1.24 -7.53
C PHE A 63 -8.87 1.54 -8.18
N SER A 64 -8.75 2.77 -8.65
CA SER A 64 -7.54 3.38 -9.17
C SER A 64 -6.46 3.52 -8.09
N PRO A 65 -5.20 3.74 -8.49
CA PRO A 65 -4.13 4.05 -7.55
C PRO A 65 -4.42 5.28 -6.69
N SER A 66 -5.10 6.29 -7.24
CA SER A 66 -5.44 7.52 -6.52
C SER A 66 -6.44 7.25 -5.39
N GLU A 67 -7.50 6.48 -5.65
CA GLU A 67 -8.50 6.12 -4.64
C GLU A 67 -7.90 5.28 -3.51
N LYS A 68 -7.04 4.31 -3.86
CA LYS A 68 -6.28 3.51 -2.88
C LYS A 68 -5.36 4.38 -2.02
N PHE A 69 -4.72 5.38 -2.63
CA PHE A 69 -3.86 6.33 -1.93
C PHE A 69 -4.64 7.27 -1.00
N ASP A 70 -5.78 7.80 -1.45
CA ASP A 70 -6.67 8.62 -0.63
C ASP A 70 -7.19 7.82 0.58
N TYR A 71 -7.57 6.55 0.39
CA TYR A 71 -7.91 5.64 1.48
C TYR A 71 -6.76 5.41 2.46
N TYR A 72 -5.54 5.12 1.97
CA TYR A 72 -4.38 4.95 2.84
C TYR A 72 -4.12 6.20 3.69
N ARG A 73 -4.18 7.39 3.07
CA ARG A 73 -3.96 8.67 3.78
C ARG A 73 -5.03 8.94 4.83
N TYR A 74 -6.29 8.63 4.52
CA TYR A 74 -7.37 8.75 5.47
C TYR A 74 -7.20 7.77 6.64
N LYS A 75 -6.98 6.48 6.35
CA LYS A 75 -6.77 5.42 7.35
C LYS A 75 -5.60 5.71 8.30
N LYS A 76 -4.44 6.09 7.75
CA LYS A 76 -3.20 6.26 8.52
C LYS A 76 -3.11 7.61 9.22
N PHE A 77 -3.62 8.68 8.61
CA PHE A 77 -3.38 10.05 9.06
C PHE A 77 -4.65 10.88 9.28
N GLY A 78 -5.84 10.35 9.03
CA GLY A 78 -7.10 11.10 9.13
C GLY A 78 -7.23 12.23 8.10
N ILE A 79 -6.44 12.19 7.02
CA ILE A 79 -6.43 13.23 5.99
C ILE A 79 -7.50 12.92 4.96
N LEU A 80 -8.53 13.76 4.89
CA LEU A 80 -9.58 13.66 3.87
C LEU A 80 -9.14 14.27 2.53
N PRO A 81 -9.65 13.73 1.40
CA PRO A 81 -9.52 14.37 0.09
C PRO A 81 -10.14 15.78 0.06
N LYS A 82 -9.71 16.58 -0.91
CA LYS A 82 -10.14 17.99 -1.02
C LYS A 82 -11.52 18.13 -1.66
N PHE A 83 -11.83 17.29 -2.64
CA PHE A 83 -13.04 17.40 -3.44
C PHE A 83 -14.07 16.36 -3.04
N GLN A 84 -15.36 16.72 -3.09
CA GLN A 84 -16.45 15.84 -2.67
C GLN A 84 -16.44 14.51 -3.44
N TYR A 85 -16.20 14.51 -4.75
CA TYR A 85 -16.16 13.27 -5.53
C TYR A 85 -15.10 12.28 -5.01
N GLN A 86 -13.94 12.77 -4.56
CA GLN A 86 -12.91 11.91 -3.98
C GLN A 86 -13.29 11.39 -2.59
N ILE A 87 -14.09 12.16 -1.84
CA ILE A 87 -14.66 11.71 -0.56
C ILE A 87 -15.70 10.62 -0.82
N ASP A 88 -16.51 10.76 -1.86
CA ASP A 88 -17.48 9.75 -2.26
C ASP A 88 -16.76 8.45 -2.71
N ASP A 89 -15.69 8.58 -3.49
CA ASP A 89 -14.83 7.45 -3.89
C ASP A 89 -14.16 6.81 -2.66
N LEU A 90 -13.66 7.61 -1.71
CA LEU A 90 -13.09 7.13 -0.44
C LEU A 90 -14.10 6.25 0.32
N HIS A 91 -15.35 6.68 0.43
CA HIS A 91 -16.40 5.89 1.10
C HIS A 91 -16.69 4.57 0.38
N ALA A 92 -16.59 4.53 -0.95
CA ALA A 92 -16.69 3.29 -1.71
C ALA A 92 -15.53 2.34 -1.38
N VAL A 93 -14.31 2.86 -1.25
CA VAL A 93 -13.15 2.07 -0.81
C VAL A 93 -13.33 1.56 0.62
N GLU A 94 -13.76 2.41 1.56
CA GLU A 94 -14.01 2.00 2.95
C GLU A 94 -15.00 0.85 3.05
N LYS A 95 -16.10 0.93 2.29
CA LYS A 95 -17.10 -0.13 2.22
C LYS A 95 -16.49 -1.44 1.73
N TYR A 96 -15.72 -1.40 0.64
CA TYR A 96 -15.05 -2.59 0.10
C TYR A 96 -14.08 -3.22 1.10
N VAL A 97 -13.29 -2.40 1.81
CA VAL A 97 -12.36 -2.90 2.82
C VAL A 97 -13.12 -3.57 3.97
N LYS A 98 -14.19 -2.95 4.47
CA LYS A 98 -15.02 -3.53 5.53
C LYS A 98 -15.61 -4.89 5.12
N GLU A 99 -16.18 -4.97 3.92
CA GLU A 99 -16.73 -6.23 3.37
C GLU A 99 -15.65 -7.30 3.14
N SER A 100 -14.40 -6.90 2.92
CA SER A 100 -13.28 -7.84 2.75
C SER A 100 -12.77 -8.39 4.09
N GLN A 101 -12.99 -7.68 5.20
CA GLN A 101 -12.56 -8.07 6.55
C GLN A 101 -13.61 -8.89 7.30
N GLU A 102 -14.87 -8.85 6.86
CA GLU A 102 -15.99 -9.62 7.44
C GLU A 102 -16.12 -11.05 6.85
N LYS A 103 -15.25 -11.42 5.90
CA LYS A 103 -15.18 -12.75 5.28
C LYS A 103 -14.26 -13.69 6.04
#